data_AF-A0A2V6WKI7-F1
#
_entry.id   AF-A0A2V6WKI7-F1
#
_cell.length_a   1.000
_cell.length_b   1.000
_cell.length_c   1.000
_cell.angle_alpha   90.00
_cell.angle_beta   90.00
_cell.angle_gamma   90.00
#
_symmetry.space_group_name_H-M   'P 1'
#
loop_
_entity.id
_entity.type
_entity.pdbx_description
1 polymer ?
#
loop_
_entity_poly.entity_id
_entity_poly.type
_entity_poly.pdbx_seq_one_letter_code
_entity_poly.pdbx_strand_id
1 'polypeptide(L)'
;FTATIGVQEPWQGTVRFRWLVRLAPADMDDFLADPQGWIGGRYGGGKFKMNLHHGLHFVNTKNFRPEGEPRWRDAPELVED
;
A
#
# COMPACT_ATOMS: atom_id res chain seq x y z
N PHE A 1 15.38 -3.80 4.04
CA PHE A 1 13.96 -3.66 4.38
C PHE A 1 13.12 -3.67 3.12
N THR A 2 11.86 -4.13 3.17
CA THR A 2 10.89 -3.98 2.07
C THR A 2 9.56 -3.50 2.63
N ALA A 3 8.81 -2.73 1.85
CA ALA A 3 7.50 -2.21 2.24
C ALA A 3 6.46 -2.67 1.23
N THR A 4 5.53 -3.52 1.65
CA THR A 4 4.40 -3.94 0.81
C THR A 4 3.21 -3.05 1.12
N ILE A 5 2.64 -2.41 0.11
CA ILE A 5 1.47 -1.54 0.23
C ILE A 5 0.29 -2.21 -0.45
N GLY A 6 -0.84 -2.26 0.26
CA GLY A 6 -2.10 -2.79 -0.26
C GLY A 6 -3.29 -1.96 0.18
N VAL A 7 -4.37 -2.06 -0.58
CA VAL A 7 -5.66 -1.43 -0.24
C VAL A 7 -6.56 -2.42 0.49
N GLN A 8 -7.25 -1.91 1.51
CA GLN A 8 -8.32 -2.59 2.24
C GLN A 8 -9.63 -2.34 1.49
N GLU A 9 -9.92 -3.21 0.53
CA GLU A 9 -11.11 -3.16 -0.32
C GLU A 9 -12.32 -3.74 0.45
N PRO A 10 -13.45 -3.02 0.53
CA PRO A 10 -14.69 -3.59 1.02
C PRO A 10 -15.13 -4.77 0.14
N TRP A 11 -15.36 -5.93 0.74
CA TRP A 11 -15.69 -7.16 0.02
C TRP A 11 -16.72 -7.96 0.79
N GLN A 12 -17.94 -8.09 0.27
CA GLN A 12 -19.01 -8.93 0.83
C GLN A 12 -19.22 -8.77 2.36
N GLY A 13 -19.21 -7.53 2.85
CA GLY A 13 -19.38 -7.24 4.29
C GLY A 13 -18.11 -7.40 5.14
N THR A 14 -16.97 -7.73 4.52
CA THR A 14 -15.64 -7.79 5.15
C THR A 14 -14.62 -6.92 4.39
N VAL A 15 -13.33 -7.12 4.65
CA VAL A 15 -12.20 -6.49 3.96
C VAL A 15 -11.40 -7.55 3.21
N ARG A 16 -11.15 -7.31 1.92
CA ARG A 16 -10.12 -8.00 1.14
C ARG A 16 -8.91 -7.10 1.02
N PHE A 17 -7.71 -7.64 1.21
CA PHE A 17 -6.48 -6.94 0.88
C PHE A 17 -6.15 -7.18 -0.58
N ARG A 18 -6.03 -6.10 -1.36
CA ARG A 18 -5.44 -6.12 -2.70
C ARG A 18 -4.06 -5.49 -2.60
N TRP A 19 -3.00 -6.27 -2.76
CA TRP A 19 -1.63 -5.77 -2.73
C TRP A 19 -1.32 -5.03 -4.03
N LEU A 20 -0.63 -3.90 -3.97
CA LEU A 20 -0.43 -3.02 -5.12
C LEU A 20 1.04 -2.88 -5.50
N VAL A 21 1.94 -2.88 -4.50
CA VAL A 21 3.37 -2.69 -4.74
C VAL A 21 4.20 -3.20 -3.57
N ARG A 22 5.40 -3.68 -3.87
CA ARG A 22 6.46 -3.92 -2.90
C ARG A 22 7.64 -3.01 -3.23
N LEU A 23 7.96 -2.11 -2.31
CA LEU A 23 9.06 -1.16 -2.44
C LEU A 23 10.36 -1.79 -1.92
N ALA A 24 11.42 -1.69 -2.74
CA ALA A 24 12.79 -1.93 -2.32
C ALA A 24 13.30 -0.72 -1.50
N PRO A 25 14.39 -0.86 -0.71
CA PRO A 25 14.95 0.25 0.05
C PRO A 25 15.20 1.51 -0.78
N ALA A 26 15.68 1.36 -2.01
CA ALA A 26 16.02 2.47 -2.90
C ALA A 26 14.80 3.32 -3.31
N ASP A 27 13.60 2.75 -3.27
CA ASP A 27 12.35 3.43 -3.66
C ASP A 27 11.54 3.94 -2.45
N MET A 28 12.04 3.71 -1.23
CA MET A 28 11.32 4.08 -0.01
C MET A 28 11.46 5.55 0.34
N ASP A 29 12.54 6.24 -0.04
CA ASP A 29 12.81 7.59 0.44
C ASP A 29 11.66 8.56 0.08
N ASP A 30 11.21 8.54 -1.18
CA ASP A 30 10.07 9.34 -1.63
C ASP A 30 8.77 8.98 -0.90
N PHE A 31 8.55 7.68 -0.63
CA PHE A 31 7.38 7.22 0.12
C PHE A 31 7.45 7.66 1.59
N LEU A 32 8.61 7.62 2.22
CA LEU A 32 8.79 7.97 3.63
C LEU A 32 8.71 9.48 3.85
N ALA A 33 9.09 10.29 2.86
CA ALA A 33 8.98 11.74 2.91
C ALA A 33 7.53 12.22 3.01
N ASP A 34 6.62 11.66 2.20
CA ASP A 34 5.18 11.92 2.29
C ASP A 34 4.36 10.67 1.90
N PRO A 35 4.07 9.76 2.87
CA PRO A 35 3.37 8.52 2.56
C PRO A 35 1.96 8.74 2.01
N GLN A 36 1.23 9.74 2.51
CA GLN A 36 -0.15 9.97 2.09
C GLN A 36 -0.20 10.62 0.71
N GLY A 37 0.65 11.60 0.43
CA GLY A 37 0.77 12.17 -0.91
C GLY A 37 1.30 11.16 -1.93
N TRP A 38 2.28 10.33 -1.56
CA TRP A 38 2.82 9.30 -2.43
C TRP A 38 1.76 8.25 -2.82
N ILE A 39 1.01 7.75 -1.84
CA ILE A 39 -0.09 6.80 -2.08
C ILE A 39 -1.22 7.49 -2.85
N GLY A 40 -1.68 8.66 -2.39
CA GLY A 40 -2.78 9.39 -3.00
C GLY A 40 -2.50 9.79 -4.45
N GLY A 41 -1.27 10.18 -4.75
CA GLY A 41 -0.79 10.54 -6.09
C GLY A 41 -0.80 9.36 -7.08
N ARG A 42 -0.50 8.14 -6.63
CA ARG A 42 -0.47 6.93 -7.47
C ARG A 42 -1.80 6.19 -7.52
N TYR A 43 -2.44 6.02 -6.38
CA TYR A 43 -3.56 5.10 -6.17
C TYR A 43 -4.87 5.80 -5.80
N GLY A 44 -4.83 7.12 -5.60
CA GLY A 44 -6.00 7.89 -5.21
C GLY A 44 -6.47 7.60 -3.79
N GLY A 45 -7.75 7.86 -3.52
CA GLY A 45 -8.31 7.74 -2.18
C GLY A 45 -8.65 6.29 -1.79
N GLY A 46 -8.63 6.01 -0.48
CA GLY A 46 -8.92 4.68 0.03
C GLY A 46 -8.29 4.42 1.39
N LYS A 47 -8.50 3.20 1.91
CA LYS A 47 -7.85 2.73 3.13
C LYS A 47 -6.68 1.83 2.75
N PHE A 48 -5.47 2.28 3.00
CA PHE A 48 -4.26 1.54 2.64
C PHE A 48 -3.56 1.03 3.89
N LYS A 49 -2.85 -0.10 3.73
CA LYS A 49 -1.94 -0.67 4.72
C LYS A 49 -0.57 -0.83 4.08
N MET A 50 0.45 -0.40 4.80
CA MET A 50 1.84 -0.73 4.51
C MET A 50 2.33 -1.76 5.54
N ASN A 51 3.02 -2.80 5.09
CA ASN A 51 3.74 -3.76 5.92
C ASN A 51 5.24 -3.64 5.65
N LEU A 52 6.02 -3.40 6.70
CA LEU A 52 7.47 -3.32 6.66
C LEU A 52 8.06 -4.69 7.03
N HIS A 53 9.01 -5.15 6.23
CA HIS A 53 9.73 -6.40 6.45
C HIS A 53 11.25 -6.17 6.49
N HIS A 54 11.95 -7.00 7.26
CA HIS A 54 13.41 -7.15 7.23
C HIS A 54 13.76 -8.57 6.80
N GLY A 55 14.13 -8.74 5.53
CA GLY A 55 14.15 -10.06 4.91
C GLY A 55 12.74 -10.65 4.86
N LEU A 56 12.58 -11.89 5.32
CA LEU A 56 11.29 -12.57 5.43
C LEU A 56 10.51 -12.21 6.71
N HIS A 57 11.09 -11.43 7.61
CA HIS A 57 10.48 -11.13 8.90
C HIS A 57 9.61 -9.88 8.82
N PHE A 58 8.35 -10.01 9.24
CA PHE A 58 7.47 -8.87 9.48
C PHE A 58 7.99 -8.04 10.65
N VAL A 59 8.00 -6.71 10.49
CA VAL A 59 8.49 -5.76 11.50
C VAL A 59 7.37 -4.87 12.01
N ASN A 60 6.61 -4.24 11.11
CA ASN A 60 5.58 -3.27 11.50
C ASN A 60 4.52 -3.09 10.40
N THR A 61 3.37 -2.55 10.78
CA THR A 61 2.33 -2.10 9.87
C THR A 61 1.94 -0.65 10.13
N LYS A 62 1.58 0.09 9.08
CA LYS A 62 1.01 1.44 9.19
C LYS A 62 -0.14 1.61 8.21
N ASN A 63 -1.24 2.20 8.67
CA ASN A 63 -2.40 2.48 7.83
C ASN A 63 -2.39 3.93 7.36
N PHE A 64 -2.90 4.15 6.16
CA PHE A 64 -3.05 5.47 5.53
C PHE A 64 -4.44 5.64 4.97
N ARG A 65 -4.93 6.88 4.91
CA ARG A 65 -6.24 7.20 4.33
C ARG A 65 -6.16 8.48 3.49
N PRO A 66 -5.45 8.45 2.35
CA PRO A 66 -5.53 9.54 1.38
C PRO A 66 -6.99 9.72 0.92
N GLU A 67 -7.34 10.97 0.65
CA GLU A 67 -8.65 11.36 0.13
C GLU A 67 -8.68 11.33 -1.41
N GLY A 68 -9.87 11.43 -1.99
CA GLY A 68 -10.09 11.51 -3.44
C GLY A 68 -10.59 10.22 -4.09
N GLU A 69 -10.63 10.23 -5.43
CA GLU A 69 -11.16 9.12 -6.23
C GLU A 69 -10.32 7.84 -6.07
N PRO A 70 -10.93 6.64 -5.97
CA PRO A 70 -10.25 5.39 -5.71
C PRO A 70 -9.59 4.77 -6.96
N ARG A 71 -8.53 5.41 -7.46
CA ARG A 71 -7.80 5.01 -8.68
C ARG A 71 -7.12 3.64 -8.59
N TRP A 72 -6.92 3.10 -7.38
CA TRP A 72 -6.42 1.74 -7.15
C TRP A 72 -7.28 0.64 -7.78
N ARG A 73 -8.55 0.92 -8.12
CA ARG A 73 -9.42 -0.06 -8.78
C ARG A 73 -8.88 -0.52 -10.13
N ASP A 74 -8.21 0.40 -10.83
CA ASP A 74 -7.61 0.19 -12.15
C ASP A 74 -6.14 -0.21 -12.07
N ALA A 75 -5.55 -0.20 -10.86
CA ALA A 75 -4.16 -0.59 -10.66
C ALA A 75 -4.01 -2.12 -10.72
N PRO A 76 -2.92 -2.63 -11.31
CA PRO A 76 -2.62 -4.05 -11.28
C PRO A 76 -2.43 -4.52 -9.84
N GLU A 77 -2.95 -5.70 -9.54
CA GLU A 77 -2.67 -6.36 -8.27
C GLU A 77 -1.27 -6.97 -8.31
N LEU A 78 -0.50 -6.78 -7.24
CA LEU A 78 0.75 -7.47 -7.02
C LEU A 78 0.42 -8.93 -6.73
N VAL A 79 0.72 -9.82 -7.68
CA VAL A 79 0.72 -11.25 -7.46
C VAL A 79 2.00 -11.58 -6.68
N GLU A 80 1.84 -12.00 -5.43
CA GLU A 80 2.96 -12.48 -4.62
C GLU A 80 3.23 -13.95 -5.03
N ASP A 81 4.48 -14.25 -5.40
CA ASP A 81 4.97 -15.62 -5.65
C ASP A 81 5.09 -16.44 -4.35
#